data_AF-A0A195CGI3-F1
#
_entry.id   AF-A0A195CGI3-F1
#
_cell.length_a   1.000
_cell.length_b   1.000
_cell.length_c   1.000
_cell.angle_alpha   90.00
_cell.angle_beta   90.00
_cell.angle_gamma   90.00
#
_symmetry.space_group_name_H-M   'P 1'
#
loop_
_entity.id
_entity.type
_entity.pdbx_description
1 polymer ?
#
loop_
_entity_poly.entity_id
_entity_poly.type
_entity_poly.pdbx_seq_one_letter_code
_entity_poly.pdbx_strand_id
1 'polypeptide(L)'
;MVKVDGKTFTFLNSKCESAHLMRRNPRKVTWTVLYRRKHKKGQEEEQTKKRTRRAQKFQRAIVGASLTDILAKRNMKPEIRKAQREQAIKAAKEQKRAAKATKKAVAPPKAKQVAKQKVAKVTQKSAPRVGGKR
;
A
#
# COMPACT_ATOMS: atom_id res chain seq x y z
N MET A 1 -45.81 12.02 25.59
CA MET A 1 -46.67 11.42 24.54
C MET A 1 -45.98 10.17 23.98
N VAL A 2 -46.64 9.01 24.05
CA VAL A 2 -46.15 7.77 23.42
C VAL A 2 -47.01 7.51 22.19
N LYS A 3 -46.37 7.29 21.04
CA LYS A 3 -47.07 7.03 19.78
C LYS A 3 -47.28 5.52 19.59
N VAL A 4 -48.23 5.14 18.74
CA VAL A 4 -48.55 3.73 18.39
C VAL A 4 -47.32 2.95 17.89
N ASP A 5 -46.36 3.65 17.25
CA ASP A 5 -45.09 3.06 16.79
C ASP A 5 -44.03 2.93 17.91
N GLY A 6 -44.41 3.10 19.18
CA GLY A 6 -43.54 2.97 20.35
C GLY A 6 -42.65 4.18 20.62
N LYS A 7 -42.66 5.22 19.77
CA LYS A 7 -41.81 6.40 19.95
C LYS A 7 -42.34 7.29 21.07
N THR A 8 -41.45 7.65 21.99
CA THR A 8 -41.75 8.52 23.12
C THR A 8 -41.28 9.95 22.86
N PHE A 9 -42.17 10.92 23.07
CA PHE A 9 -41.87 12.34 23.00
C PHE A 9 -42.09 12.99 24.37
N THR A 10 -41.08 13.72 24.83
CA THR A 10 -41.12 14.53 26.06
C THR A 10 -41.29 16.00 25.70
N PHE A 11 -42.31 16.65 26.28
CA PHE A 11 -42.59 18.07 26.08
C PHE A 11 -42.42 18.83 27.39
N LEU A 12 -41.87 20.04 27.32
CA LEU A 12 -41.70 20.90 28.50
C LEU A 12 -43.03 21.52 28.97
N ASN A 13 -43.93 21.85 28.04
CA ASN A 13 -45.20 22.51 28.30
C ASN A 13 -46.20 22.27 27.16
N SER A 14 -47.44 22.72 27.36
CA SER A 14 -48.55 22.61 26.39
C SER A 14 -48.26 23.29 25.04
N LYS A 15 -47.51 24.39 25.03
CA LYS A 15 -47.10 25.09 23.80
C LYS A 15 -46.24 24.19 22.91
N CYS A 16 -45.29 23.47 23.49
CA CYS A 16 -44.45 22.52 22.76
C CYS A 16 -45.25 21.35 22.20
N GLU A 17 -46.16 20.80 23.00
CA GLU A 17 -47.02 19.67 22.62
C GLU A 17 -48.00 20.05 21.49
N SER A 18 -48.73 21.16 21.64
CA SER A 18 -49.66 21.66 20.62
C SER A 18 -48.97 21.91 19.28
N ALA A 19 -47.78 22.55 19.28
CA ALA A 19 -47.01 22.77 18.07
C ALA A 19 -46.58 21.46 17.38
N HIS A 20 -46.27 20.41 18.17
CA HIS A 20 -45.93 19.09 17.67
C HIS A 20 -47.15 18.39 17.04
N LEU A 21 -48.31 18.45 17.69
CA LEU A 21 -49.57 17.92 17.17
C LEU A 21 -50.01 18.61 15.87
N MET A 22 -49.79 19.93 15.77
CA MET A 22 -49.96 20.70 14.53
C MET A 22 -48.88 20.42 13.46
N ARG A 23 -47.97 19.46 13.70
CA ARG A 23 -46.89 19.06 12.78
C ARG A 23 -45.99 20.22 12.34
N ARG A 24 -45.81 21.23 13.19
CA ARG A 24 -44.88 22.34 12.91
C ARG A 24 -43.44 21.84 12.96
N ASN A 25 -42.63 22.19 11.96
CA ASN A 25 -41.23 21.78 11.93
C ASN A 25 -40.41 22.63 12.92
N PRO A 26 -39.77 22.06 13.95
CA PRO A 26 -38.99 22.82 14.92
C PRO A 26 -37.84 23.61 14.24
N ARG A 27 -37.31 23.16 13.10
CA ARG A 27 -36.27 23.89 12.34
C ARG A 27 -36.77 25.19 11.68
N LYS A 28 -38.08 25.43 11.67
CA LYS A 28 -38.72 26.68 11.21
C LYS A 28 -39.26 27.53 12.37
N VAL A 29 -39.29 27.00 13.60
CA VAL A 29 -39.78 27.72 14.79
C VAL A 29 -38.61 28.42 15.48
N THR A 30 -38.60 29.75 15.42
CA THR A 30 -37.44 30.62 15.71
C THR A 30 -36.83 30.47 17.10
N TRP A 31 -37.64 30.20 18.12
CA TRP A 31 -37.20 30.12 19.51
C TRP A 31 -36.66 28.73 19.90
N THR A 32 -36.78 27.72 19.04
CA THR A 32 -36.31 26.36 19.37
C THR A 32 -34.80 26.21 19.25
N VAL A 33 -34.22 25.29 20.03
CA VAL A 33 -32.78 24.95 19.94
C VAL A 33 -32.41 24.45 18.54
N LEU A 34 -33.27 23.67 17.88
CA LEU A 34 -33.01 23.16 16.52
C LEU A 34 -32.93 24.28 15.49
N TYR A 35 -33.81 25.27 15.58
CA TYR A 35 -33.73 26.45 14.72
C TYR A 35 -32.44 27.23 14.97
N ARG A 36 -32.07 27.46 16.24
CA ARG A 36 -30.85 28.19 16.60
C ARG A 36 -29.60 27.47 16.10
N ARG A 37 -29.51 26.14 16.24
CA ARG A 37 -28.42 25.32 15.67
C ARG A 37 -28.36 25.41 14.14
N LYS A 38 -29.49 25.31 13.45
CA LYS A 38 -29.55 25.42 11.97
C LYS A 38 -29.06 26.79 11.47
N HIS A 39 -29.39 27.86 12.19
CA HIS A 39 -29.07 29.24 11.81
C HIS A 39 -27.84 29.79 12.55
N LYS A 40 -27.05 28.93 13.20
CA LYS A 40 -25.82 29.30 13.93
C LYS A 40 -26.04 30.46 14.92
N LYS A 41 -27.17 30.44 15.62
CA LYS A 41 -27.50 31.43 16.66
C LYS A 41 -27.05 30.91 18.04
N GLY A 42 -26.34 31.76 18.78
CA GLY A 42 -25.82 31.46 20.12
C GLY A 42 -24.30 31.25 20.11
N GLN A 43 -23.73 31.15 21.31
CA GLN A 43 -22.33 30.79 21.49
C GLN A 43 -22.20 29.28 21.26
N GLU A 44 -21.38 28.88 20.30
CA GLU A 44 -20.88 27.52 20.25
C GLU A 44 -19.78 27.44 21.32
N GLU A 45 -20.05 26.75 22.43
CA GLU A 45 -18.98 26.32 23.34
C GLU A 45 -17.97 25.56 22.49
N GLU A 46 -16.84 26.23 22.26
CA GLU A 46 -15.70 25.84 21.44
C GLU A 46 -15.86 24.49 20.76
N GLN A 47 -16.42 24.48 19.54
CA GLN A 47 -16.12 23.39 18.62
C GLN A 47 -14.64 23.52 18.27
N THR A 48 -13.77 23.06 19.17
CA THR A 48 -12.41 22.71 18.84
C THR A 48 -12.54 21.66 17.76
N LYS A 49 -12.42 22.08 16.49
CA LYS A 49 -12.31 21.16 15.35
C LYS A 49 -11.31 20.12 15.80
N LYS A 50 -11.76 18.86 15.96
CA LYS A 50 -10.87 17.77 16.41
C LYS A 50 -9.70 17.75 15.43
N ARG A 51 -8.58 18.34 15.86
CA ARG A 51 -7.36 18.39 15.09
C ARG A 51 -6.85 16.97 15.14
N THR A 52 -7.14 16.21 14.11
CA THR A 52 -6.64 14.84 13.96
C THR A 52 -5.12 14.91 14.04
N ARG A 53 -4.56 14.42 15.16
CA ARG A 53 -3.11 14.35 15.37
C ARG A 53 -2.50 13.59 14.19
N ARG A 54 -1.57 14.21 13.47
CA ARG A 54 -0.68 13.49 12.55
C ARG A 54 0.67 13.35 13.23
N ALA A 55 0.95 12.16 13.75
CA ALA A 55 2.26 11.82 14.27
C ALA A 55 3.10 11.23 13.13
N GLN A 56 4.28 11.80 12.90
CA GLN A 56 5.26 11.25 11.98
C GLN A 56 6.52 10.92 12.78
N LYS A 57 6.91 9.64 12.80
CA LYS A 57 8.10 9.15 13.51
C LYS A 57 9.14 8.69 12.50
N PHE A 58 10.38 9.14 12.67
CA PHE A 58 11.62 8.64 12.07
C PHE A 58 12.75 8.93 13.08
N GLN A 59 13.91 8.31 13.12
CA GLN A 59 14.39 6.96 12.79
C GLN A 59 15.31 6.62 13.98
N ARG A 60 15.26 5.40 14.52
CA ARG A 60 16.13 4.99 15.65
C ARG A 60 17.47 4.53 15.10
N ALA A 61 18.58 4.90 15.76
CA ALA A 61 19.90 4.37 15.46
C ALA A 61 19.91 2.84 15.63
N ILE A 62 20.65 2.14 14.78
CA ILE A 62 20.80 0.68 14.84
C ILE A 62 22.21 0.40 15.36
N VAL A 63 22.36 -0.50 16.33
CA VAL A 63 23.68 -0.92 16.82
C VAL A 63 24.48 -1.51 15.64
N GLY A 64 25.67 -0.97 15.39
CA GLY A 64 26.53 -1.37 14.26
C GLY A 64 26.53 -0.44 13.04
N ALA A 65 25.68 0.59 13.00
CA ALA A 65 25.79 1.67 12.01
C ALA A 65 25.26 2.99 12.60
N SER A 66 26.09 4.03 12.61
CA SER A 66 25.66 5.33 13.11
C SER A 66 24.56 5.93 12.20
N LEU A 67 23.71 6.80 12.78
CA LEU A 67 22.65 7.48 12.01
C LEU A 67 23.23 8.29 10.84
N THR A 68 24.43 8.85 11.04
CA THR A 68 25.19 9.61 10.03
C THR A 68 25.61 8.74 8.85
N ASP A 69 26.08 7.51 9.09
CA ASP A 69 26.48 6.58 8.02
C ASP A 69 25.27 6.14 7.18
N ILE A 70 24.13 5.93 7.84
CA ILE A 70 22.88 5.56 7.18
C ILE A 70 22.39 6.70 6.28
N LEU A 71 22.43 7.94 6.77
CA LEU A 71 22.04 9.12 5.99
C LEU A 71 22.99 9.36 4.81
N ALA A 72 24.30 9.22 5.02
CA ALA A 72 25.30 9.36 3.97
C ALA A 72 25.07 8.37 2.82
N LYS A 73 24.86 7.08 3.15
CA LYS A 73 24.55 6.05 2.13
C LYS A 73 23.23 6.29 1.43
N ARG A 74 22.19 6.71 2.18
CA ARG A 74 20.85 6.98 1.63
C ARG A 74 20.84 8.18 0.69
N ASN A 75 21.60 9.21 1.01
CA ASN A 75 21.60 10.48 0.26
C ASN A 75 22.60 10.47 -0.91
N MET A 76 23.31 9.37 -1.18
CA MET A 76 24.15 9.24 -2.37
C MET A 76 23.32 9.44 -3.65
N LYS A 77 23.85 10.23 -4.59
CA LYS A 77 23.17 10.50 -5.86
C LYS A 77 22.90 9.20 -6.65
N PRO A 78 21.77 9.08 -7.38
CA PRO A 78 21.44 7.88 -8.15
C PRO A 78 22.53 7.45 -9.14
N GLU A 79 23.28 8.39 -9.70
CA GLU A 79 24.38 8.15 -10.63
C GLU A 79 25.51 7.32 -9.98
N ILE A 80 25.90 7.70 -8.76
CA ILE A 80 26.94 6.98 -7.99
C ILE A 80 26.47 5.56 -7.68
N ARG A 81 25.18 5.40 -7.33
CA ARG A 81 24.60 4.06 -7.06
C ARG A 81 24.58 3.19 -8.32
N LYS A 82 24.26 3.77 -9.48
CA LYS A 82 24.26 3.06 -10.77
C LYS A 82 25.68 2.62 -11.14
N ALA A 83 26.67 3.50 -11.01
CA ALA A 83 28.07 3.18 -11.27
C ALA A 83 28.58 2.02 -10.39
N GLN A 84 28.34 2.08 -9.08
CA GLN A 84 28.70 0.98 -8.16
C GLN A 84 27.99 -0.33 -8.52
N ARG A 85 26.72 -0.27 -8.92
CA ARG A 85 25.95 -1.44 -9.36
C ARG A 85 26.55 -2.07 -10.62
N GLU A 86 26.89 -1.25 -11.61
CA GLU A 86 27.47 -1.71 -12.87
C GLU A 86 28.85 -2.34 -12.67
N GLN A 87 29.69 -1.72 -11.83
CA GLN A 87 30.98 -2.28 -11.43
C GLN A 87 30.82 -3.65 -10.75
N ALA A 88 29.89 -3.78 -9.79
CA ALA A 88 29.62 -5.05 -9.12
C ALA A 88 29.11 -6.13 -10.09
N ILE A 89 28.24 -5.77 -11.05
CA ILE A 89 27.75 -6.68 -12.09
C ILE A 89 28.90 -7.14 -12.99
N LYS A 90 29.81 -6.23 -13.37
CA LYS A 90 30.97 -6.56 -14.20
C LYS A 90 31.89 -7.54 -13.47
N ALA A 91 32.25 -7.25 -12.23
CA ALA A 91 33.08 -8.11 -11.40
C ALA A 91 32.45 -9.51 -11.23
N ALA A 92 31.13 -9.59 -10.97
CA ALA A 92 30.44 -10.87 -10.85
C ALA A 92 30.41 -11.67 -12.17
N LYS A 93 30.28 -10.98 -13.32
CA LYS A 93 30.35 -11.63 -14.65
C LYS A 93 31.74 -12.17 -14.94
N GLU A 94 32.79 -11.44 -14.58
CA GLU A 94 34.18 -11.86 -14.74
C GLU A 94 34.51 -13.05 -13.85
N GLN A 95 34.13 -13.02 -12.57
CA GLN A 95 34.28 -14.18 -11.67
C GLN A 95 33.54 -15.42 -12.20
N LYS A 96 32.31 -15.27 -12.73
CA LYS A 96 31.59 -16.39 -13.35
C LYS A 96 32.26 -16.91 -14.61
N ARG A 97 32.88 -16.04 -15.42
CA ARG A 97 33.65 -16.46 -16.61
C ARG A 97 34.91 -17.21 -16.21
N ALA A 98 35.66 -16.72 -15.23
CA ALA A 98 36.83 -17.39 -14.67
C ALA A 98 36.48 -18.76 -14.05
N ALA A 99 35.39 -18.83 -13.28
CA ALA A 99 34.88 -20.09 -12.72
C ALA A 99 34.42 -21.09 -13.80
N LYS A 100 33.89 -20.61 -14.93
CA LYS A 100 33.55 -21.47 -16.08
C LYS A 100 34.79 -21.93 -16.85
N ALA A 101 35.80 -21.06 -16.99
CA ALA A 101 37.05 -21.38 -17.67
C ALA A 101 37.85 -22.43 -16.89
N THR A 102 37.97 -22.28 -15.57
CA THR A 102 38.59 -23.27 -14.68
C THR A 102 37.84 -24.61 -14.73
N LYS A 103 36.50 -24.61 -14.69
CA LYS A 103 35.70 -25.84 -14.86
C LYS A 103 35.88 -26.52 -16.23
N LYS A 104 36.13 -25.76 -17.30
CA LYS A 104 36.40 -26.33 -18.64
C LYS A 104 37.84 -26.85 -18.77
N ALA A 105 38.81 -26.22 -18.10
CA ALA A 105 40.20 -26.65 -18.10
C ALA A 105 40.44 -27.93 -17.28
N VAL A 106 39.59 -28.21 -16.28
CA VAL A 106 39.66 -29.42 -15.43
C VAL A 106 38.82 -30.58 -16.00
N ALA A 107 38.03 -30.36 -17.05
CA ALA A 107 37.34 -31.45 -17.74
C ALA A 107 38.34 -32.19 -18.66
N PRO A 108 38.63 -33.50 -18.45
CA PRO A 108 39.53 -34.23 -19.32
C PRO A 108 38.98 -34.26 -20.76
N PRO A 109 39.85 -34.28 -21.80
CA PRO A 109 39.39 -34.41 -23.16
C PRO A 109 38.67 -35.74 -23.28
N LYS A 110 37.33 -35.71 -23.45
CA LYS A 110 36.59 -36.91 -23.83
C LYS A 110 37.20 -37.41 -25.13
N ALA A 111 37.90 -38.54 -25.05
CA ALA A 111 38.45 -39.23 -26.19
C ALA A 111 37.35 -39.36 -27.25
N LYS A 112 37.71 -39.01 -28.49
CA LYS A 112 36.86 -39.14 -29.67
C LYS A 112 36.44 -40.61 -29.79
N GLN A 113 35.24 -40.95 -29.32
CA GLN A 113 34.61 -42.21 -29.66
C GLN A 113 34.02 -42.07 -31.06
N VAL A 114 34.54 -42.93 -31.93
CA VAL A 114 34.25 -43.05 -33.35
C VAL A 114 32.74 -43.18 -33.58
N ALA A 115 32.24 -42.43 -34.55
CA ALA A 115 30.88 -42.46 -35.00
C ALA A 115 30.47 -43.88 -35.44
N LYS A 116 29.43 -44.44 -34.82
CA LYS A 116 28.59 -45.47 -35.45
C LYS A 116 27.26 -44.84 -35.81
N GLN A 117 27.13 -44.51 -37.09
CA GLN A 117 25.86 -44.25 -37.75
C GLN A 117 24.97 -45.49 -37.64
N LYS A 118 23.77 -45.37 -37.04
CA LYS A 118 22.62 -46.18 -37.44
C LYS A 118 21.30 -45.42 -37.24
N VAL A 119 20.73 -45.12 -38.41
CA VAL A 119 19.30 -45.14 -38.76
C VAL A 119 18.38 -44.10 -38.12
N ALA A 120 17.90 -43.21 -38.98
CA ALA A 120 16.79 -42.31 -38.75
C ALA A 120 15.50 -43.09 -38.49
N LYS A 121 14.82 -42.77 -37.38
CA LYS A 121 13.38 -43.03 -37.23
C LYS A 121 12.67 -41.70 -37.05
N VAL A 122 12.19 -41.19 -38.18
CA VAL A 122 11.24 -40.08 -38.25
C VAL A 122 9.98 -40.51 -37.51
N THR A 123 9.70 -39.90 -36.36
CA THR A 123 8.38 -39.96 -35.73
C THR A 123 7.98 -38.55 -35.27
N GLN A 124 7.14 -37.97 -36.13
CA GLN A 124 6.10 -36.96 -35.95
C GLN A 124 6.30 -35.82 -34.95
N LYS A 125 6.24 -34.60 -35.52
CA LYS A 125 6.07 -33.32 -34.84
C LYS A 125 4.75 -33.32 -34.05
N SER A 126 4.82 -33.22 -32.74
CA SER A 126 3.67 -32.82 -31.92
C SER A 126 3.39 -31.33 -32.12
N ALA A 127 2.13 -30.99 -32.41
CA ALA A 127 1.61 -29.66 -32.65
C ALA A 127 1.84 -28.67 -31.48
N PRO A 128 1.83 -27.34 -31.74
CA PRO A 128 2.07 -26.32 -30.72
C PRO A 128 0.89 -26.19 -29.74
N ARG A 129 1.27 -26.12 -28.47
CA ARG A 129 0.44 -25.99 -27.28
C ARG A 129 -0.24 -24.62 -27.23
N VAL A 130 -1.56 -24.58 -27.44
CA VAL A 130 -2.41 -23.42 -27.12
C VAL A 130 -3.33 -23.84 -25.96
N GLY A 131 -3.04 -23.32 -24.77
CA GLY A 131 -3.83 -23.59 -23.57
C GLY A 131 -3.55 -22.50 -22.55
N GLY A 132 -4.48 -21.56 -22.45
CA GLY A 132 -4.34 -20.30 -21.75
C GLY A 132 -4.24 -20.41 -20.24
N LYS A 133 -3.69 -19.35 -19.65
CA LYS A 133 -3.99 -18.96 -18.28
C LYS A 133 -4.35 -17.48 -18.29
N ARG A 134 -5.59 -17.23 -17.86
CA ARG A 134 -6.00 -16.02 -17.16
C ARG A 134 -5.22 -15.93 -15.85
#